data_AF-A0A917VZN8-F1
#
_entry.id   AF-A0A917VZN8-F1
#
_cell.length_a   1.000
_cell.length_b   1.000
_cell.length_c   1.000
_cell.angle_alpha   90.00
_cell.angle_beta   90.00
_cell.angle_gamma   90.00
#
_symmetry.space_group_name_H-M   'P 1'
#
loop_
_entity.id
_entity.type
_entity.pdbx_description
1 polymer ?
#
loop_
_entity_poly.entity_id
_entity_poly.type
_entity_poly.pdbx_seq_one_letter_code
_entity_poly.pdbx_strand_id
1 'polypeptide(L)'
;MSLTEAEYAEFTDAAAKAGVSVPRLLVESAKSEGQVEAGRAHAVMGLLEVDEQVRRERNNLNQLTRYAHQHKDAPAFPEELVARLLDALHASTRASLGLESAARWVMGLNPATTATSVDVDEDLALGSEWAEADHAGR
;
A
#
# COMPACT_ATOMS: atom_id res chain seq x y z
N MET A 1 -10.82 -18.77 -36.54
CA MET A 1 -9.48 -18.70 -35.91
C MET A 1 -9.27 -20.03 -35.22
N SER A 2 -8.27 -20.80 -35.62
CA SER A 2 -7.95 -22.12 -35.05
C SER A 2 -6.84 -21.97 -34.03
N LEU A 3 -6.95 -22.64 -32.88
CA LEU A 3 -5.89 -22.72 -31.89
C LEU A 3 -4.66 -23.40 -32.49
N THR A 4 -3.48 -22.89 -32.17
CA THR A 4 -2.22 -23.60 -32.40
C THR A 4 -2.14 -24.84 -31.49
N GLU A 5 -1.30 -25.81 -31.84
CA GLU A 5 -1.14 -27.02 -31.01
C GLU A 5 -0.64 -26.71 -29.59
N ALA A 6 0.21 -25.69 -29.44
CA ALA A 6 0.70 -25.25 -28.14
C ALA A 6 -0.43 -24.67 -27.27
N GLU A 7 -1.25 -23.79 -27.82
CA GLU A 7 -2.40 -23.22 -27.13
C GLU A 7 -3.43 -24.31 -26.76
N TYR A 8 -3.66 -25.26 -27.67
CA TYR A 8 -4.56 -26.38 -27.40
C TYR A 8 -4.05 -27.26 -26.23
N ALA A 9 -2.75 -27.54 -26.17
CA ALA A 9 -2.15 -28.30 -25.08
C ALA A 9 -2.30 -27.57 -23.73
N GLU A 10 -2.06 -26.25 -23.69
CA GLU A 10 -2.27 -25.43 -22.49
C GLU A 10 -3.72 -25.47 -22.00
N PHE A 11 -4.69 -25.28 -22.90
CA PHE A 11 -6.10 -25.34 -22.52
C PHE A 11 -6.53 -26.72 -22.06
N THR A 12 -5.95 -27.78 -22.62
CA THR A 12 -6.27 -29.16 -22.24
C THR A 12 -5.75 -29.46 -20.83
N ASP A 13 -4.54 -29.04 -20.49
CA ASP A 13 -3.98 -29.18 -19.14
C ASP A 13 -4.77 -28.35 -18.11
N ALA A 14 -5.11 -27.11 -18.44
CA ALA A 14 -5.94 -26.25 -17.58
C ALA A 14 -7.34 -26.85 -17.35
N ALA A 15 -7.97 -27.41 -18.39
CA ALA A 15 -9.28 -28.05 -18.29
C ALA A 15 -9.22 -29.32 -17.42
N ALA A 16 -8.16 -30.13 -17.56
CA ALA A 16 -7.94 -31.31 -16.74
C ALA A 16 -7.74 -30.95 -15.26
N LYS A 17 -6.95 -29.91 -14.96
CA LYS A 17 -6.77 -29.39 -13.59
C LYS A 17 -8.06 -28.89 -12.96
N ALA A 18 -8.92 -28.26 -13.75
CA ALA A 18 -10.22 -27.76 -13.31
C ALA A 18 -11.32 -28.84 -13.31
N GLY A 19 -11.05 -30.05 -13.81
CA GLY A 19 -12.04 -31.14 -13.88
C GLY A 19 -13.18 -30.88 -14.87
N VAL A 20 -12.96 -30.02 -15.87
CA VAL A 20 -13.96 -29.63 -16.87
C VAL A 20 -13.48 -29.92 -18.29
N SER A 21 -14.36 -29.80 -19.29
CA SER A 21 -13.97 -29.91 -20.69
C SER A 21 -13.40 -28.59 -21.22
N VAL A 22 -12.52 -28.64 -22.23
CA VAL A 22 -11.96 -27.44 -22.89
C VAL A 22 -13.05 -26.46 -23.36
N PRO A 23 -14.14 -26.88 -24.03
CA PRO A 23 -15.20 -25.95 -24.41
C PRO A 23 -15.91 -25.31 -23.21
N ARG A 24 -16.06 -26.06 -22.10
CA ARG A 24 -16.66 -25.56 -20.87
C ARG A 24 -15.77 -24.51 -20.21
N LEU A 25 -14.46 -24.80 -20.12
CA LEU A 25 -13.45 -23.87 -19.65
C LEU A 25 -13.49 -22.56 -20.45
N LEU A 26 -13.48 -22.61 -21.78
CA LEU A 26 -13.51 -21.41 -22.63
C LEU A 26 -14.78 -20.57 -22.42
N VAL A 27 -15.95 -21.21 -22.28
CA VAL A 27 -17.22 -20.51 -22.01
C VAL A 27 -17.23 -19.89 -20.61
N GLU A 28 -16.69 -20.57 -19.60
CA GLU A 28 -16.61 -20.06 -18.23
C GLU A 28 -15.58 -18.92 -18.13
N SER A 29 -14.42 -19.06 -18.75
CA SER A 29 -13.41 -18.00 -18.85
C SER A 29 -13.96 -16.75 -19.54
N ALA A 30 -14.60 -16.89 -20.70
CA ALA A 30 -15.20 -15.77 -21.42
C ALA A 30 -16.37 -15.11 -20.66
N LYS A 31 -17.10 -15.88 -19.84
CA LYS A 31 -18.13 -15.33 -18.93
C LYS A 31 -17.55 -14.62 -17.72
N SER A 32 -16.40 -15.08 -17.22
CA SER A 32 -15.67 -14.45 -16.11
C SER A 32 -14.88 -13.21 -16.53
N GLU A 33 -14.54 -13.08 -17.81
CA GLU A 33 -13.70 -12.01 -18.38
C GLU A 33 -14.28 -10.59 -18.20
N GLY A 34 -15.55 -10.47 -17.81
CA GLY A 34 -16.22 -9.21 -17.48
C GLY A 34 -16.64 -9.06 -16.02
N GLN A 35 -16.42 -10.06 -15.17
CA GLN A 35 -16.73 -9.97 -13.74
C GLN A 35 -15.49 -9.50 -12.99
N VAL A 36 -15.38 -8.17 -12.81
CA VAL A 36 -14.49 -7.60 -11.80
C VAL A 36 -14.84 -8.30 -10.49
N GLU A 37 -13.90 -9.08 -9.92
CA GLU A 37 -14.10 -9.76 -8.64
C GLU A 37 -14.78 -8.78 -7.69
N ALA A 38 -15.95 -9.14 -7.12
CA ALA A 38 -16.73 -8.22 -6.29
C ALA A 38 -15.89 -7.56 -5.17
N GLY A 39 -14.82 -8.24 -4.72
CA GLY A 39 -13.83 -7.72 -3.79
C GLY A 39 -13.00 -6.53 -4.31
N ARG A 40 -12.66 -6.48 -5.60
CA ARG A 40 -11.84 -5.40 -6.19
C ARG A 40 -12.63 -4.11 -6.33
N ALA A 41 -13.88 -4.18 -6.77
CA ALA A 41 -14.74 -2.99 -6.87
C ALA A 41 -15.00 -2.37 -5.49
N HIS A 42 -15.22 -3.21 -4.47
CA HIS A 42 -15.33 -2.78 -3.08
C HIS A 42 -14.02 -2.17 -2.56
N ALA A 43 -12.87 -2.78 -2.87
CA ALA A 43 -11.56 -2.26 -2.49
C ALA A 43 -11.25 -0.89 -3.12
N VAL A 44 -11.68 -0.62 -4.36
CA VAL A 44 -11.55 0.71 -4.99
C VAL A 44 -12.29 1.78 -4.18
N MET A 45 -13.53 1.50 -3.76
CA MET A 45 -14.31 2.44 -2.96
C MET A 45 -13.63 2.71 -1.62
N GLY A 46 -13.12 1.66 -0.95
CA GLY A 46 -12.33 1.81 0.27
C GLY A 46 -11.05 2.64 0.06
N LEU A 47 -10.36 2.46 -1.07
CA LEU A 47 -9.16 3.24 -1.39
C LEU A 47 -9.45 4.74 -1.55
N LEU A 48 -10.56 5.10 -2.18
CA LEU A 48 -10.96 6.51 -2.34
C LEU A 48 -11.27 7.18 -1.00
N GLU A 49 -11.91 6.45 -0.07
CA GLU A 49 -12.20 6.97 1.27
C GLU A 49 -10.91 7.19 2.08
N VAL A 50 -9.96 6.25 2.01
CA VAL A 50 -8.69 6.37 2.72
C VAL A 50 -7.80 7.45 2.09
N ASP A 51 -7.78 7.61 0.77
CA ASP A 51 -7.00 8.64 0.09
C ASP A 51 -7.36 10.05 0.57
N GLU A 52 -8.66 10.34 0.70
CA GLU A 52 -9.13 11.64 1.17
C GLU A 52 -8.77 11.89 2.65
N GLN A 53 -8.73 10.85 3.49
CA GLN A 53 -8.25 10.97 4.87
C GLN A 53 -6.74 11.26 4.92
N VAL A 54 -5.95 10.48 4.17
CA VAL A 54 -4.49 10.66 4.06
C VAL A 54 -4.15 12.06 3.55
N ARG A 55 -4.91 12.58 2.58
CA ARG A 55 -4.72 13.95 2.07
C ARG A 55 -4.94 15.02 3.15
N ARG A 56 -5.95 14.86 3.99
CA ARG A 56 -6.24 15.79 5.10
C ARG A 56 -5.16 15.75 6.17
N GLU A 57 -4.73 14.56 6.57
CA GLU A 57 -3.65 14.35 7.54
C GLU A 57 -2.33 14.99 7.06
N ARG A 58 -1.99 14.80 5.79
CA ARG A 58 -0.80 15.41 5.17
C ARG A 58 -0.84 16.93 5.16
N ASN A 59 -2.00 17.53 4.89
CA ASN A 59 -2.15 18.98 4.97
C ASN A 59 -1.92 19.49 6.39
N ASN A 60 -2.45 18.79 7.40
CA ASN A 60 -2.22 19.13 8.81
C ASN A 60 -0.74 18.98 9.19
N LEU A 61 -0.09 17.86 8.80
CA LEU A 61 1.33 17.64 9.02
C LEU A 61 2.17 18.78 8.42
N ASN A 62 1.91 19.15 7.17
CA ASN A 62 2.61 20.26 6.50
C ASN A 62 2.41 21.60 7.23
N GLN A 63 1.22 21.88 7.76
CA GLN A 63 0.99 23.07 8.59
C GLN A 63 1.81 23.04 9.88
N LEU A 64 1.87 21.90 10.56
CA LEU A 64 2.65 21.72 11.78
C LEU A 64 4.16 21.81 11.52
N THR A 65 4.66 21.23 10.42
CA THR A 65 6.06 21.36 10.01
C THR A 65 6.42 22.82 9.74
N ARG A 66 5.55 23.58 9.07
CA ARG A 66 5.75 25.02 8.85
C ARG A 66 5.78 25.79 10.16
N TYR A 67 4.83 25.50 11.06
CA TYR A 67 4.79 26.09 12.38
C TYR A 67 6.10 25.82 13.15
N ALA A 68 6.56 24.57 13.14
CA ALA A 68 7.81 24.15 13.77
C ALA A 68 9.01 24.94 13.23
N HIS A 69 9.15 25.04 11.91
CA HIS A 69 10.23 25.84 11.30
C HIS A 69 10.19 27.32 11.70
N GLN A 70 9.01 27.91 11.86
CA GLN A 70 8.86 29.32 12.22
C GLN A 70 9.16 29.61 13.69
N HIS A 71 8.97 28.63 14.58
CA HIS A 71 8.99 28.84 16.02
C HIS A 71 10.06 28.05 16.76
N LYS A 72 10.88 27.24 16.06
CA LYS A 72 11.90 26.37 16.66
C LYS A 72 12.89 27.07 17.60
N ASP A 73 13.13 28.37 17.41
CA ASP A 73 14.05 29.17 18.24
C ASP A 73 13.34 29.91 19.38
N ALA A 74 12.03 29.71 19.55
CA ALA A 74 11.26 30.36 20.60
C ALA A 74 11.57 29.73 21.97
N PRO A 75 11.63 30.52 23.07
CA PRO A 75 12.00 30.01 24.40
C PRO A 75 11.09 28.91 24.97
N ALA A 76 9.87 28.80 24.44
CA ALA A 76 8.86 27.83 24.87
C ALA A 76 8.50 26.84 23.75
N PHE A 77 9.37 26.67 22.76
CA PHE A 77 9.13 25.72 21.69
C PHE A 77 9.25 24.29 22.23
N PRO A 78 8.23 23.44 22.05
CA PRO A 78 8.30 22.06 22.50
C PRO A 78 9.21 21.26 21.57
N GLU A 79 10.45 20.98 22.00
CA GLU A 79 11.43 20.20 21.19
C GLU A 79 10.88 18.82 20.78
N GLU A 80 10.09 18.18 21.65
CA GLU A 80 9.42 16.90 21.38
C GLU A 80 8.45 16.96 20.19
N LEU A 81 7.96 18.14 19.82
CA LEU A 81 7.12 18.32 18.62
C LEU A 81 7.90 17.93 17.35
N VAL A 82 9.21 18.18 17.27
CA VAL A 82 10.02 17.83 16.10
C VAL A 82 10.11 16.32 15.95
N ALA A 83 10.39 15.60 17.04
CA ALA A 83 10.44 14.14 17.04
C ALA A 83 9.09 13.54 16.61
N ARG A 84 7.99 14.02 17.20
CA ARG A 84 6.64 13.56 16.85
C ARG A 84 6.24 13.89 15.41
N LEU A 85 6.75 14.98 14.84
CA LEU A 85 6.53 15.31 13.43
C LEU A 85 7.28 14.39 12.47
N LEU A 86 8.47 13.91 12.86
CA LEU A 86 9.21 12.89 12.11
C LEU A 86 8.46 11.56 12.13
N ASP A 87 7.97 11.13 13.30
CA ASP A 87 7.15 9.90 13.42
C ASP A 87 5.90 9.98 12.54
N ALA A 88 5.20 11.11 12.57
CA ALA A 88 4.01 11.33 11.77
C ALA A 88 4.33 11.38 10.26
N LEU A 89 5.51 11.87 9.86
CA LEU A 89 5.97 11.82 8.48
C LEU A 89 6.25 10.38 8.04
N HIS A 90 6.91 9.56 8.87
CA HIS A 90 7.14 8.14 8.59
C HIS A 90 5.82 7.37 8.46
N ALA A 91 4.87 7.59 9.38
CA ALA A 91 3.55 6.98 9.31
C ALA A 91 2.79 7.35 8.03
N SER A 92 2.80 8.64 7.65
CA SER A 92 2.18 9.14 6.40
C SER A 92 2.80 8.53 5.14
N THR A 93 4.13 8.36 5.13
CA THR A 93 4.84 7.67 4.05
C THR A 93 4.40 6.22 3.95
N ARG A 94 4.36 5.48 5.08
CA ARG A 94 3.89 4.07 5.11
C ARG A 94 2.47 3.93 4.60
N ALA A 95 1.55 4.80 5.03
CA ALA A 95 0.17 4.78 4.56
C ALA A 95 0.09 4.91 3.03
N SER A 96 0.97 5.72 2.44
CA SER A 96 0.99 5.96 0.99
C SER A 96 1.53 4.78 0.19
N LEU A 97 2.53 4.08 0.72
CA LEU A 97 3.02 2.82 0.15
C LEU A 97 1.96 1.72 0.23
N GLY A 98 1.20 1.70 1.33
CA GLY A 98 0.04 0.81 1.48
C GLY A 98 -1.05 1.09 0.44
N LEU A 99 -1.39 2.37 0.22
CA LEU A 99 -2.34 2.78 -0.83
C LEU A 99 -1.85 2.40 -2.22
N GLU A 100 -0.58 2.63 -2.52
CA GLU A 100 0.04 2.27 -3.79
C GLU A 100 -0.04 0.75 -4.04
N SER A 101 0.33 -0.05 -3.05
CA SER A 101 0.25 -1.51 -3.09
C SER A 101 -1.18 -2.00 -3.33
N ALA A 102 -2.15 -1.44 -2.60
CA ALA A 102 -3.56 -1.80 -2.74
C ALA A 102 -4.15 -1.37 -4.09
N ALA A 103 -3.82 -0.18 -4.59
CA ALA A 103 -4.24 0.29 -5.91
C ALA A 103 -3.68 -0.61 -7.02
N ARG A 104 -2.42 -1.04 -6.90
CA ARG A 104 -1.82 -1.97 -7.87
C ARG A 104 -2.41 -3.36 -7.80
N TRP A 105 -2.69 -3.86 -6.60
CA TRP A 105 -3.40 -5.13 -6.43
C TRP A 105 -4.77 -5.11 -7.12
N VAL A 106 -5.54 -4.03 -6.97
CA VAL A 106 -6.82 -3.85 -7.70
C VAL A 106 -6.60 -3.96 -9.21
N MET A 107 -5.54 -3.33 -9.73
CA MET A 107 -5.15 -3.38 -11.15
C MET A 107 -4.54 -4.73 -11.59
N GLY A 108 -4.38 -5.71 -10.69
CA GLY A 108 -3.71 -6.98 -10.99
C GLY A 108 -2.20 -6.86 -11.19
N LEU A 109 -1.58 -5.82 -10.64
CA LEU A 109 -0.14 -5.55 -10.71
C LEU A 109 0.52 -5.84 -9.35
N ASN A 110 1.77 -6.29 -9.38
CA ASN A 110 2.61 -6.36 -8.18
C ASN A 110 2.91 -4.95 -7.66
N PRO A 111 3.09 -4.75 -6.33
CA PRO A 111 3.51 -3.45 -5.76
C PRO A 111 4.71 -2.84 -6.49
N ALA A 112 4.72 -1.53 -6.67
CA ALA A 112 5.89 -0.83 -7.23
C ALA A 112 6.99 -0.66 -6.20
N THR A 113 6.61 -0.64 -4.91
CA THR A 113 7.55 -0.59 -3.78
C THR A 113 7.62 -1.95 -3.08
N THR A 114 8.84 -2.36 -2.75
CA THR A 114 9.16 -3.62 -2.05
C THR A 114 9.77 -3.31 -0.69
N ALA A 115 9.97 -4.34 0.15
CA ALA A 115 10.66 -4.20 1.44
C ALA A 115 12.09 -3.63 1.35
N THR A 116 12.71 -3.67 0.16
CA THR A 116 14.02 -3.02 -0.10
C THR A 116 13.89 -1.56 -0.53
N SER A 117 12.67 -1.06 -0.73
CA SER A 117 12.39 0.32 -1.15
C SER A 117 12.27 1.28 0.04
N VAL A 118 11.93 0.74 1.21
CA VAL A 118 11.91 1.40 2.53
C VAL A 118 12.24 0.32 3.56
N ASP A 119 13.35 0.46 4.30
CA ASP A 119 13.74 -0.51 5.34
C ASP A 119 12.88 -0.29 6.60
N VAL A 120 11.87 -1.12 6.76
CA VAL A 120 10.86 -1.00 7.82
C VAL A 120 11.43 -1.43 9.18
N ASP A 121 12.38 -2.37 9.20
CA ASP A 121 12.97 -2.88 10.44
C ASP A 121 14.02 -1.90 10.99
N GLU A 122 14.79 -1.25 10.12
CA GLU A 122 15.71 -0.17 10.50
C GLU A 122 14.96 1.06 11.04
N ASP A 123 13.85 1.45 10.40
CA ASP A 123 13.01 2.57 10.86
C ASP A 123 12.28 2.28 12.18
N LEU A 124 11.93 1.02 12.48
CA LEU A 124 11.34 0.61 13.77
C LEU A 124 12.39 0.46 14.87
N ALA A 125 13.61 0.04 14.52
CA ALA A 125 14.75 -0.01 15.43
C ALA A 125 15.16 1.40 15.88
N LEU A 126 15.18 2.39 14.98
CA LEU A 126 15.41 3.80 15.33
C LEU A 126 14.37 4.34 16.32
N GLY A 127 13.09 4.04 16.13
CA GLY A 127 12.03 4.46 17.05
C GLY A 127 12.13 3.83 18.45
N SER A 128 12.70 2.63 18.56
CA SER A 128 12.89 1.93 19.84
C SER A 128 14.19 2.33 20.55
N GLU A 129 15.29 2.55 19.82
CA GLU A 129 16.53 3.14 20.37
C GLU A 129 16.28 4.52 21.00
N TRP A 130 15.40 5.32 20.40
CA TRP A 130 15.10 6.66 20.90
C TRP A 130 14.19 6.64 22.14
N ALA A 131 13.24 5.70 22.21
CA ALA A 131 12.43 5.47 23.39
C ALA A 131 13.26 4.96 24.59
N GLU A 132 14.32 4.19 24.33
CA GLU A 132 15.25 3.70 25.36
C GLU A 132 16.24 4.78 25.81
N ALA A 133 16.70 5.66 24.90
CA ALA A 133 17.56 6.79 25.23
C ALA A 133 16.89 7.82 26.18
N ASP A 134 15.59 8.06 26.04
CA ASP A 134 14.81 8.95 26.90
C ASP A 134 14.57 8.40 28.31
N HIS A 135 14.64 7.07 28.49
CA HIS A 135 14.50 6.40 29.78
C HIS A 135 15.81 6.30 30.58
N ALA A 136 16.97 6.33 29.92
CA ALA A 136 18.28 6.24 30.57
C ALA A 136 18.77 7.57 31.18
N GLY A 137 18.08 8.69 30.89
CA GLY A 137 18.45 10.04 31.35
C GLY A 137 17.69 10.57 32.57
N ARG A 138 16.89 9.74 33.27
CA ARG A 138 16.19 10.12 34.52
C ARG A 138 16.78 9.45 35.75
#